data_AF-A0A7W8CNN5-F1
#
_entry.id   AF-A0A7W8CNN5-F1
#
_cell.length_a   1.000
_cell.length_b   1.000
_cell.length_c   1.000
_cell.angle_alpha   90.00
_cell.angle_beta   90.00
_cell.angle_gamma   90.00
#
_symmetry.space_group_name_H-M   'P 1'
#
loop_
_entity.id
_entity.type
_entity.pdbx_description
1 polymer ?
#
loop_
_entity_poly.entity_id
_entity_poly.type
_entity_poly.pdbx_seq_one_letter_code
_entity_poly.pdbx_strand_id
1 'polypeptide(L)'
;MINKKFGLILAAGILALAACGEEEQPAANDATEVEEQESAPAEETAPEAEEEMPEEDTEKEESAEDDAEKVADEAPEAMSGAASALLANGETTSFVFNEAGEFSIFCEPHPVMKMTVLVEEGAEQMDEVAIDIADYEFVEETITVAPGTTIVWTNQDQVQHNVAIK
;
A
#
# COMPACT_ATOMS: atom_id res chain seq x y z
N MET A 1 36.06 8.05 -36.37
CA MET A 1 37.36 7.33 -36.30
C MET A 1 38.06 7.74 -35.01
N ILE A 2 38.78 6.79 -34.38
CA ILE A 2 39.38 6.80 -33.01
C ILE A 2 38.32 6.45 -31.95
N ASN A 3 38.13 5.22 -31.44
CA ASN A 3 38.96 4.03 -31.20
C ASN A 3 39.91 4.11 -29.99
N LYS A 4 39.52 3.48 -28.87
CA LYS A 4 40.36 2.85 -27.82
C LYS A 4 39.42 2.07 -26.87
N LYS A 5 39.24 0.76 -27.06
CA LYS A 5 40.01 -0.37 -26.48
C LYS A 5 39.76 -0.60 -24.97
N PHE A 6 38.90 -1.59 -24.71
CA PHE A 6 39.05 -2.73 -23.80
C PHE A 6 39.91 -2.58 -22.53
N GLY A 7 39.26 -2.73 -21.38
CA GLY A 7 39.87 -3.07 -20.10
C GLY A 7 39.00 -4.07 -19.35
N LEU A 8 39.12 -5.36 -19.69
CA LEU A 8 38.54 -6.49 -19.00
C LEU A 8 39.45 -6.83 -17.80
N ILE A 9 38.99 -6.64 -16.57
CA ILE A 9 39.63 -7.19 -15.37
C ILE A 9 38.67 -8.17 -14.72
N LEU A 10 38.96 -9.44 -14.97
CA LEU A 10 38.58 -10.59 -14.16
C LEU A 10 39.22 -10.45 -12.78
N ALA A 11 38.40 -10.40 -11.74
CA ALA A 11 38.81 -10.81 -10.40
C ALA A 11 37.86 -11.93 -9.95
N ALA A 12 38.33 -13.17 -10.13
CA ALA A 12 37.79 -14.36 -9.51
C ALA A 12 38.29 -14.46 -8.06
N GLY A 13 37.42 -14.91 -7.17
CA GLY A 13 37.78 -15.37 -5.81
C GLY A 13 36.82 -14.83 -4.76
N ILE A 14 36.29 -15.59 -3.80
CA ILE A 14 36.61 -16.94 -3.33
C ILE A 14 35.32 -17.51 -2.72
N LEU A 15 35.12 -18.80 -2.99
CA LEU A 15 34.15 -19.72 -2.41
C LEU A 15 34.40 -19.87 -0.89
N ALA A 16 33.38 -19.65 -0.07
CA ALA A 16 33.30 -20.24 1.27
C ALA A 16 31.87 -20.75 1.53
N LEU A 17 31.66 -22.01 1.14
CA LEU A 17 30.60 -22.86 1.67
C LEU A 17 30.99 -23.26 3.09
N ALA A 18 30.29 -22.74 4.09
CA ALA A 18 30.21 -23.37 5.40
C ALA A 18 28.89 -24.14 5.46
N ALA A 19 29.01 -25.44 5.60
CA ALA A 19 27.95 -26.42 5.69
C ALA A 19 27.53 -26.65 7.16
N CYS A 20 26.25 -27.02 7.32
CA CYS A 20 25.65 -27.99 8.25
C CYS A 20 25.94 -27.96 9.76
N GLY A 21 24.83 -27.93 10.50
CA GLY A 21 24.53 -28.60 11.79
C GLY A 21 23.09 -28.17 12.16
N GLU A 22 22.05 -29.01 12.11
CA GLU A 22 21.71 -30.10 13.06
C GLU A 22 21.91 -29.55 14.49
N GLU A 23 20.98 -29.54 15.45
CA GLU A 23 20.33 -30.69 16.10
C GLU A 23 19.13 -30.19 16.97
N GLU A 24 18.00 -30.90 16.87
CA GLU A 24 17.01 -31.25 17.92
C GLU A 24 16.40 -30.21 18.91
N GLN A 25 15.06 -30.12 18.85
CA GLN A 25 14.11 -29.87 19.96
C GLN A 25 14.02 -31.16 20.83
N PRO A 26 13.83 -31.13 22.17
CA PRO A 26 12.48 -31.11 22.82
C PRO A 26 12.55 -30.44 24.23
N ALA A 27 11.57 -30.29 25.13
CA ALA A 27 10.28 -30.92 25.42
C ALA A 27 9.47 -29.91 26.31
N ALA A 28 8.16 -29.75 26.13
CA ALA A 28 7.09 -30.37 26.93
C ALA A 28 7.04 -30.01 28.43
N ASN A 29 5.99 -29.26 28.81
CA ASN A 29 5.27 -29.38 30.09
C ASN A 29 3.79 -29.01 29.80
N ASP A 30 2.91 -30.01 29.67
CA ASP A 30 2.10 -30.60 30.75
C ASP A 30 1.09 -29.58 31.30
N ALA A 31 -0.10 -29.51 30.70
CA ALA A 31 -1.32 -30.26 31.07
C ALA A 31 -1.94 -29.78 32.40
N THR A 32 -3.05 -29.05 32.32
CA THR A 32 -4.14 -29.22 33.28
C THR A 32 -5.47 -28.88 32.62
N GLU A 33 -6.22 -29.94 32.37
CA GLU A 33 -7.63 -30.00 31.99
C GLU A 33 -8.47 -29.97 33.27
N VAL A 34 -9.58 -29.23 33.25
CA VAL A 34 -10.74 -29.45 34.13
C VAL A 34 -12.00 -29.04 33.36
N GLU A 35 -12.66 -30.05 32.78
CA GLU A 35 -14.12 -30.08 32.54
C GLU A 35 -14.85 -30.12 33.91
N GLU A 36 -16.10 -29.70 34.10
CA GLU A 36 -17.34 -30.21 33.51
C GLU A 36 -18.54 -29.25 33.81
N GLN A 37 -19.47 -29.19 32.84
CA GLN A 37 -20.95 -29.36 32.89
C GLN A 37 -21.71 -29.12 34.22
N GLU A 38 -22.96 -28.69 34.30
CA GLU A 38 -24.11 -28.58 33.38
C GLU A 38 -25.22 -27.80 34.12
N SER A 39 -26.22 -27.27 33.41
CA SER A 39 -27.66 -27.33 33.77
C SER A 39 -28.50 -26.43 32.85
N ALA A 40 -29.27 -27.05 31.95
CA ALA A 40 -30.50 -26.47 31.37
C ALA A 40 -31.73 -26.98 32.17
N PRO A 41 -32.94 -26.41 32.01
CA PRO A 41 -33.79 -26.81 30.88
C PRO A 41 -34.71 -25.71 30.29
N ALA A 42 -35.38 -26.12 29.19
CA ALA A 42 -36.34 -25.48 28.27
C ALA A 42 -37.64 -24.93 28.94
N GLU A 43 -38.60 -24.24 28.31
CA GLU A 43 -39.17 -24.31 26.95
C GLU A 43 -40.20 -23.17 26.73
N GLU A 44 -40.58 -22.94 25.45
CA GLU A 44 -41.79 -22.27 24.92
C GLU A 44 -41.92 -20.73 25.08
N THR A 45 -42.32 -19.91 24.10
CA THR A 45 -43.21 -20.04 22.93
C THR A 45 -42.86 -18.97 21.88
N ALA A 46 -42.95 -19.28 20.58
CA ALA A 46 -43.13 -18.29 19.52
C ALA A 46 -44.59 -17.76 19.53
N PRO A 47 -44.88 -16.54 19.03
CA PRO A 47 -45.13 -16.39 17.60
C PRO A 47 -44.65 -15.07 16.96
N GLU A 48 -44.75 -15.10 15.64
CA GLU A 48 -44.40 -14.12 14.59
C GLU A 48 -44.96 -12.70 14.82
N ALA A 49 -44.17 -11.70 14.45
CA ALA A 49 -44.66 -10.39 14.00
C ALA A 49 -43.60 -9.75 13.10
N GLU A 50 -43.93 -9.68 11.82
CA GLU A 50 -43.28 -8.87 10.79
C GLU A 50 -43.41 -7.39 11.19
N GLU A 51 -42.31 -6.66 11.37
CA GLU A 51 -42.29 -5.19 11.27
C GLU A 51 -40.97 -4.72 10.64
N GLU A 52 -41.05 -4.56 9.33
CA GLU A 52 -40.55 -3.43 8.52
C GLU A 52 -39.18 -2.84 8.88
N MET A 53 -38.21 -3.18 8.03
CA MET A 53 -36.99 -2.39 7.84
C MET A 53 -37.38 -1.06 7.17
N PRO A 54 -37.09 0.11 7.76
CA PRO A 54 -37.16 1.35 7.00
C PRO A 54 -35.94 1.41 6.08
N GLU A 55 -36.21 1.30 4.78
CA GLU A 55 -35.31 1.76 3.73
C GLU A 55 -35.39 3.27 3.64
N GLU A 56 -34.32 3.97 4.00
CA GLU A 56 -34.02 5.30 3.47
C GLU A 56 -32.55 5.62 3.76
N ASP A 57 -31.69 5.42 2.77
CA ASP A 57 -30.70 6.45 2.45
C ASP A 57 -30.38 6.35 0.96
N THR A 58 -31.17 7.13 0.22
CA THR A 58 -30.88 7.52 -1.15
C THR A 58 -29.68 8.46 -1.14
N GLU A 59 -28.50 7.95 -1.41
CA GLU A 59 -27.43 8.76 -1.99
C GLU A 59 -26.98 8.12 -3.30
N LYS A 60 -27.77 8.50 -4.32
CA LYS A 60 -27.33 8.86 -5.67
C LYS A 60 -25.92 8.39 -6.04
N GLU A 61 -25.91 7.32 -6.83
CA GLU A 61 -24.84 7.01 -7.75
C GLU A 61 -24.45 8.26 -8.54
N GLU A 62 -23.24 8.76 -8.30
CA GLU A 62 -22.50 9.52 -9.29
C GLU A 62 -21.29 8.67 -9.67
N SER A 63 -21.56 7.75 -10.60
CA SER A 63 -20.57 7.12 -11.45
C SER A 63 -19.80 8.23 -12.18
N ALA A 64 -18.66 8.63 -11.64
CA ALA A 64 -17.68 9.42 -12.36
C ALA A 64 -16.86 8.48 -13.25
N GLU A 65 -17.51 7.95 -14.28
CA GLU A 65 -16.80 7.60 -15.51
C GLU A 65 -16.77 8.89 -16.34
N ASP A 66 -15.60 9.23 -16.87
CA ASP A 66 -15.27 10.40 -17.73
C ASP A 66 -14.54 11.55 -17.01
N ASP A 67 -13.22 11.38 -16.79
CA ASP A 67 -12.21 12.31 -17.32
C ASP A 67 -10.81 11.67 -17.19
N ALA A 68 -10.56 10.62 -17.97
CA ALA A 68 -9.22 10.08 -18.18
C ALA A 68 -8.61 10.70 -19.44
N GLU A 69 -8.66 12.02 -19.58
CA GLU A 69 -7.92 12.71 -20.62
C GLU A 69 -7.60 14.15 -20.21
N LYS A 70 -6.39 14.33 -19.65
CA LYS A 70 -5.61 15.58 -19.49
C LYS A 70 -5.69 16.28 -18.12
N VAL A 71 -4.94 15.79 -17.13
CA VAL A 71 -4.71 16.52 -15.87
C VAL A 71 -3.26 16.45 -15.38
N ALA A 72 -2.29 16.71 -16.26
CA ALA A 72 -0.90 16.93 -15.82
C ALA A 72 -0.66 18.35 -15.22
N ASP A 73 -1.67 19.24 -15.26
CA ASP A 73 -1.54 20.66 -14.85
C ASP A 73 -2.29 20.99 -13.53
N GLU A 74 -3.11 20.09 -12.97
CA GLU A 74 -3.95 20.40 -11.79
C GLU A 74 -3.81 19.43 -10.60
N ALA A 75 -2.85 18.51 -10.63
CA ALA A 75 -2.63 17.63 -9.48
C ALA A 75 -2.26 18.48 -8.24
N PRO A 76 -2.88 18.23 -7.07
CA PRO A 76 -2.60 19.00 -5.85
C PRO A 76 -1.15 18.84 -5.43
N GLU A 77 -0.59 19.89 -4.81
CA GLU A 77 0.77 19.82 -4.31
C GLU A 77 0.91 18.81 -3.16
N ALA A 78 2.00 18.04 -3.18
CA ALA A 78 2.39 17.15 -2.11
C ALA A 78 2.86 17.97 -0.90
N MET A 79 1.99 18.09 0.11
CA MET A 79 2.28 18.78 1.35
C MET A 79 2.02 17.85 2.54
N SER A 80 2.79 17.99 3.62
CA SER A 80 2.50 17.26 4.87
C SER A 80 1.06 17.52 5.32
N GLY A 81 0.29 16.45 5.52
CA GLY A 81 -1.13 16.48 5.88
C GLY A 81 -2.08 16.43 4.68
N ALA A 82 -1.59 16.42 3.44
CA ALA A 82 -2.41 16.13 2.28
C ALA A 82 -2.80 14.64 2.27
N ALA A 83 -4.03 14.35 1.86
CA ALA A 83 -4.53 12.99 1.70
C ALA A 83 -5.55 12.92 0.57
N SER A 84 -5.56 11.80 -0.15
CA SER A 84 -6.61 11.48 -1.13
C SER A 84 -7.85 10.92 -0.43
N ALA A 85 -8.96 10.85 -1.17
CA ALA A 85 -10.07 9.99 -0.82
C ALA A 85 -9.65 8.50 -0.85
N LEU A 86 -10.52 7.63 -0.32
CA LEU A 86 -10.39 6.18 -0.51
C LEU A 86 -10.62 5.83 -1.98
N LEU A 87 -9.66 5.13 -2.56
CA LEU A 87 -9.62 4.66 -3.94
C LEU A 87 -10.17 3.25 -3.98
N ALA A 88 -11.22 3.02 -4.77
CA ALA A 88 -11.67 1.71 -5.21
C ALA A 88 -10.68 1.09 -6.21
N ASN A 89 -10.92 -0.18 -6.57
CA ASN A 89 -10.12 -0.88 -7.55
C ASN A 89 -10.12 -0.14 -8.91
N GLY A 90 -8.94 0.12 -9.45
CA GLY A 90 -8.71 0.86 -10.69
C GLY A 90 -8.73 2.38 -10.53
N GLU A 91 -9.11 2.93 -9.38
CA GLU A 91 -9.11 4.37 -9.15
C GLU A 91 -7.70 4.91 -8.94
N THR A 92 -7.52 6.17 -9.33
CA THR A 92 -6.22 6.85 -9.32
C THR A 92 -6.27 8.16 -8.54
N THR A 93 -5.17 8.50 -7.89
CA THR A 93 -4.91 9.84 -7.34
C THR A 93 -3.51 10.29 -7.71
N SER A 94 -3.28 11.60 -7.72
CA SER A 94 -1.96 12.15 -8.04
C SER A 94 -1.58 13.33 -7.14
N PHE A 95 -0.28 13.49 -6.90
CA PHE A 95 0.28 14.65 -6.21
C PHE A 95 1.56 15.14 -6.92
N VAL A 96 1.78 16.46 -6.93
CA VAL A 96 2.99 17.08 -7.49
C VAL A 96 4.00 17.40 -6.40
N PHE A 97 5.23 16.94 -6.57
CA PHE A 97 6.30 17.09 -5.59
C PHE A 97 7.24 18.24 -5.98
N ASN A 98 6.88 19.47 -5.58
CA ASN A 98 7.62 20.68 -5.94
C ASN A 98 8.78 21.03 -4.99
N GLU A 99 8.72 20.57 -3.74
CA GLU A 99 9.72 20.92 -2.72
C GLU A 99 10.70 19.76 -2.49
N ALA A 100 12.00 20.06 -2.51
CA ALA A 100 13.03 19.08 -2.18
C ALA A 100 12.90 18.66 -0.71
N GLY A 101 12.94 17.36 -0.45
CA GLY A 101 12.70 16.82 0.89
C GLY A 101 12.41 15.33 0.90
N GLU A 102 12.15 14.80 2.09
CA GLU A 102 11.70 13.43 2.30
C GLU A 102 10.24 13.47 2.72
N PHE A 103 9.38 12.76 1.98
CA PHE A 103 7.95 12.67 2.22
C PHE A 103 7.59 11.24 2.59
N SER A 104 6.94 11.07 3.74
CA SER A 104 6.43 9.77 4.17
C SER A 104 5.01 9.59 3.64
N ILE A 105 4.83 8.66 2.72
CA ILE A 105 3.52 8.30 2.18
C ILE A 105 2.99 7.11 2.95
N PHE A 106 1.71 7.13 3.30
CA PHE A 106 1.06 6.03 4.01
C PHE A 106 -0.42 5.91 3.66
N CYS A 107 -0.99 4.75 3.94
CA CYS A 107 -2.44 4.53 3.89
C CYS A 107 -3.05 4.81 5.27
N GLU A 108 -4.07 5.66 5.36
CA GLU A 108 -4.69 6.06 6.63
C GLU A 108 -5.40 4.91 7.37
N PRO A 109 -6.27 4.08 6.74
CA PRO A 109 -6.92 2.96 7.42
C PRO A 109 -5.92 1.87 7.82
N HIS A 110 -4.75 1.80 7.19
CA HIS A 110 -3.71 0.82 7.46
C HIS A 110 -2.32 1.47 7.54
N PRO A 111 -1.98 2.14 8.67
CA PRO A 111 -0.76 2.95 8.80
C PRO A 111 0.57 2.18 8.71
N VAL A 112 0.55 0.88 8.48
CA VAL A 112 1.72 0.04 8.22
C VAL A 112 2.11 0.03 6.75
N MET A 113 1.16 0.32 5.84
CA MET A 113 1.44 0.50 4.42
C MET A 113 2.13 1.84 4.24
N LYS A 114 3.41 1.84 3.88
CA LYS A 114 4.21 3.06 3.73
C LYS A 114 5.15 2.96 2.55
N MET A 115 5.45 4.11 1.99
CA MET A 115 6.58 4.31 1.09
C MET A 115 7.22 5.67 1.37
N THR A 116 8.44 5.86 0.89
CA THR A 116 9.16 7.12 1.00
C THR A 116 9.38 7.72 -0.39
N VAL A 117 9.04 9.00 -0.54
CA VAL A 117 9.39 9.79 -1.72
C VAL A 117 10.51 10.76 -1.34
N LEU A 118 11.67 10.61 -1.98
CA LEU A 118 12.80 11.51 -1.85
C LEU A 118 12.80 12.48 -3.04
N VAL A 119 12.72 13.77 -2.77
CA VAL A 119 12.76 14.81 -3.80
C VAL A 119 14.12 15.52 -3.75
N GLU A 120 14.92 15.35 -4.80
CA GLU A 120 16.29 15.87 -4.87
C GLU A 120 16.51 16.69 -6.15
N GLU A 121 17.07 17.90 -6.04
CA GLU A 121 17.34 18.79 -7.20
C GLU A 121 18.28 18.16 -8.26
N GLY A 122 19.01 17.11 -7.90
CA GLY A 122 19.93 16.38 -8.78
C GLY A 122 19.40 15.04 -9.30
N ALA A 123 18.16 14.67 -8.95
CA ALA A 123 17.54 13.45 -9.44
C ALA A 123 17.17 13.57 -10.94
N GLU A 124 16.91 12.42 -11.56
CA GLU A 124 16.44 12.37 -12.95
C GLU A 124 15.10 13.13 -13.06
N GLN A 125 15.01 14.04 -14.04
CA GLN A 125 13.76 14.77 -14.31
C GLN A 125 12.79 13.85 -15.04
N MET A 126 11.62 13.66 -14.44
CA MET A 126 10.51 12.92 -15.02
C MET A 126 9.26 13.77 -14.82
N ASP A 127 8.44 13.90 -15.86
CA ASP A 127 7.18 14.65 -15.74
C ASP A 127 6.20 13.90 -14.83
N GLU A 128 6.20 12.56 -14.92
CA GLU A 128 5.28 11.68 -14.21
C GLU A 128 5.93 10.34 -13.82
N VAL A 129 5.54 9.81 -12.66
CA VAL A 129 5.87 8.46 -12.18
C VAL A 129 4.58 7.76 -11.77
N ALA A 130 4.32 6.57 -12.30
CA ALA A 130 3.18 5.75 -11.93
C ALA A 130 3.58 4.69 -10.89
N ILE A 131 2.79 4.54 -9.84
CA ILE A 131 2.98 3.56 -8.76
C ILE A 131 1.68 2.80 -8.55
N ASP A 132 1.75 1.49 -8.49
CA ASP A 132 0.61 0.66 -8.13
C ASP A 132 0.53 0.48 -6.61
N ILE A 133 -0.70 0.45 -6.09
CA ILE A 133 -1.02 -0.07 -4.75
C ILE A 133 -1.58 -1.47 -4.97
N ALA A 134 -0.83 -2.49 -4.56
CA ALA A 134 -1.15 -3.89 -4.81
C ALA A 134 -0.63 -4.76 -3.67
N ASP A 135 -1.25 -5.91 -3.47
CA ASP A 135 -0.84 -6.87 -2.44
C ASP A 135 -0.80 -6.25 -1.03
N TYR A 136 -1.68 -5.28 -0.77
CA TYR A 136 -1.75 -4.49 0.46
C TYR A 136 -0.51 -3.63 0.74
N GLU A 137 0.21 -3.22 -0.31
CA GLU A 137 1.43 -2.42 -0.22
C GLU A 137 1.45 -1.33 -1.29
N PHE A 138 2.24 -0.27 -1.07
CA PHE A 138 2.72 0.54 -2.18
C PHE A 138 3.83 -0.26 -2.83
N VAL A 139 3.71 -0.59 -4.13
CA VAL A 139 4.63 -1.54 -4.79
C VAL A 139 6.11 -1.09 -4.72
N GLU A 140 6.34 0.22 -4.64
CA GLU A 140 7.66 0.79 -4.41
C GLU A 140 7.81 1.23 -2.95
N GLU A 141 8.80 0.69 -2.23
CA GLU A 141 9.08 1.12 -0.85
C GLU A 141 9.73 2.51 -0.79
N THR A 142 10.57 2.85 -1.77
CA THR A 142 11.26 4.15 -1.84
C THR A 142 11.57 4.53 -3.28
N ILE A 143 11.27 5.78 -3.62
CA ILE A 143 11.65 6.37 -4.92
C ILE A 143 12.39 7.70 -4.72
N THR A 144 13.18 8.09 -5.72
CA THR A 144 13.86 9.38 -5.77
C THR A 144 13.48 10.10 -7.06
N VAL A 145 12.97 11.32 -6.94
CA VAL A 145 12.45 12.12 -8.07
C VAL A 145 12.97 13.56 -8.02
N ALA A 146 12.97 14.24 -9.15
CA ALA A 146 13.30 15.66 -9.20
C ALA A 146 12.09 16.53 -8.76
N PRO A 147 12.32 17.75 -8.25
CA PRO A 147 11.25 18.71 -8.03
C PRO A 147 10.39 18.92 -9.28
N GLY A 148 9.08 19.00 -9.10
CA GLY A 148 8.09 19.13 -10.17
C GLY A 148 7.54 17.80 -10.70
N THR A 149 8.03 16.66 -10.21
CA THR A 149 7.52 15.34 -10.64
C THR A 149 6.10 15.12 -10.10
N THR A 150 5.19 14.70 -10.98
CA THR A 150 3.87 14.20 -10.58
C THR A 150 3.96 12.71 -10.29
N ILE A 151 3.48 12.26 -9.13
CA ILE A 151 3.34 10.84 -8.85
C ILE A 151 1.85 10.47 -8.92
N VAL A 152 1.54 9.43 -9.69
CA VAL A 152 0.20 8.90 -9.87
C VAL A 152 0.14 7.53 -9.21
N TRP A 153 -0.76 7.35 -8.27
CA TRP A 153 -1.03 6.06 -7.63
C TRP A 153 -2.31 5.46 -8.20
N THR A 154 -2.27 4.17 -8.52
CA THR A 154 -3.46 3.39 -8.93
C THR A 154 -3.70 2.28 -7.93
N ASN A 155 -4.93 2.16 -7.42
CA ASN A 155 -5.27 1.03 -6.57
C ASN A 155 -5.58 -0.22 -7.41
N GLN A 156 -4.73 -1.24 -7.35
CA GLN A 156 -4.95 -2.52 -8.03
C GLN A 156 -5.58 -3.58 -7.12
N ASP A 157 -5.71 -3.31 -5.81
CA ASP A 157 -6.36 -4.20 -4.86
C ASP A 157 -7.89 -4.07 -4.91
N GLN A 158 -8.59 -5.12 -4.47
CA GLN A 158 -10.05 -5.07 -4.29
C GLN A 158 -10.47 -4.29 -3.03
N VAL A 159 -9.56 -4.20 -2.06
CA VAL A 159 -9.76 -3.39 -0.86
C VAL A 159 -9.44 -1.94 -1.19
N GLN A 160 -10.14 -1.01 -0.54
CA GLN A 160 -9.90 0.40 -0.76
C GLN A 160 -8.65 0.88 -0.02
N HIS A 161 -7.88 1.74 -0.67
CA HIS A 161 -6.67 2.35 -0.14
C HIS A 161 -6.68 3.86 -0.37
N ASN A 162 -5.86 4.61 0.36
CA ASN A 162 -5.62 6.01 0.02
C ASN A 162 -4.14 6.35 0.12
N VAL A 163 -3.81 7.55 -0.36
CA VAL A 163 -2.48 8.13 -0.33
C VAL A 163 -2.53 9.32 0.62
N ALA A 164 -1.85 9.22 1.76
CA ALA A 164 -1.67 10.32 2.69
C ALA A 164 -0.19 10.65 2.89
N ILE A 165 0.11 11.94 3.05
CA ILE A 165 1.47 12.49 3.06
C ILE A 165 1.77 13.06 4.44
N LYS A 166 2.94 12.76 4.99
CA LYS A 166 3.45 13.33 6.24
C LYS A 166 4.87 13.82 6.09
#